data_AF-A0A0R3PHC3-F1
#
_entry.id   AF-A0A0R3PHC3-F1
#
_cell.length_a   1.000
_cell.length_b   1.000
_cell.length_c   1.000
_cell.angle_alpha   90.00
_cell.angle_beta   90.00
_cell.angle_gamma   90.00
#
_symmetry.space_group_name_H-M   'P 1'
#
loop_
_entity.id
_entity.type
_entity.pdbx_description
1 polymer ?
#
loop_
_entity_poly.entity_id
_entity_poly.type
_entity_poly.pdbx_seq_one_letter_code
_entity_poly.pdbx_strand_id
1 'polypeptide(L)'
;MLYTAEGMLQNFADIIENYGFIPNSGSVQLSRRTQPPLFVQMVKDYFTITKRKDSLKRWIPAMDIEMQFWFSRRRVLIDLPSKRTAQVFIYRVNIWQFSSSDSNEFSSLIHADFQPETNCPRPESFLSDFYLGMNNTDPMSSWKALATACESGWDFSSRWFDHEGIRKYKKVSIRGHTIVPVDLNVFMALNMDFLSESHALLANHSMSVFYRKMYDMLLSDINSLFWNADEGSWFDYDISKGKQRTDFYPSNVFPLLLRESKAYAADVHNYLERIDVYRYPGGVPSTFPVTSAEQWDFPNVWAPTQHLFIESLLRSQHSVLRQARMFWGACMRARAFDEANKFISTVFNGLFNPKEGMPAGVWEKYDARSPDGKPGGGGEYVVQEGFGWTNGVVMDLINLVSRNDLPWSTGAVWLTSLIIEDQIFAVPAVNRSQLICRLVHSPLILTNLRTNHT
;
A
#
# COMPACT_ATOMS: atom_id res chain seq x y z
N MET A 1 -21.74 -6.77 -2.11
CA MET A 1 -21.40 -7.09 -3.51
C MET A 1 -20.50 -8.32 -3.58
N LEU A 2 -20.96 -9.49 -3.10
CA LEU A 2 -20.13 -10.70 -3.04
C LEU A 2 -19.88 -11.32 -4.42
N TYR A 3 -20.87 -11.27 -5.32
CA TYR A 3 -20.76 -11.81 -6.67
C TYR A 3 -19.65 -11.12 -7.49
N THR A 4 -19.61 -9.79 -7.46
CA THR A 4 -18.56 -9.00 -8.13
C THR A 4 -17.18 -9.32 -7.57
N ALA A 5 -17.03 -9.41 -6.24
CA ALA A 5 -15.77 -9.74 -5.61
C ALA A 5 -15.29 -11.15 -5.98
N GLU A 6 -16.19 -12.14 -5.99
CA GLU A 6 -15.87 -13.51 -6.43
C GLU A 6 -15.42 -13.55 -7.90
N GLY A 7 -16.08 -12.80 -8.78
CA GLY A 7 -15.68 -12.71 -10.19
C GLY A 7 -14.30 -12.07 -10.37
N MET A 8 -13.99 -11.00 -9.63
CA MET A 8 -12.65 -10.39 -9.66
C MET A 8 -11.57 -11.33 -9.16
N LEU A 9 -11.84 -12.07 -8.07
CA LEU A 9 -10.91 -13.07 -7.54
C LEU A 9 -10.67 -14.21 -8.55
N GLN A 10 -11.71 -14.66 -9.24
CA GLN A 10 -11.56 -15.66 -10.29
C GLN A 10 -10.72 -15.13 -11.45
N ASN A 11 -10.97 -13.90 -11.92
CA ASN A 11 -10.17 -13.29 -12.99
C ASN A 11 -8.69 -13.20 -12.61
N PHE A 12 -8.37 -12.79 -11.38
CA PHE A 12 -6.98 -12.76 -10.93
C PHE A 12 -6.36 -14.15 -10.81
N ALA A 13 -7.11 -15.14 -10.31
CA ALA A 13 -6.64 -16.52 -10.27
C ALA A 13 -6.30 -17.03 -11.68
N ASP A 14 -7.19 -16.84 -12.65
CA ASP A 14 -6.99 -17.24 -14.05
C ASP A 14 -5.77 -16.54 -14.67
N ILE A 15 -5.58 -15.26 -14.38
CA ILE A 15 -4.40 -14.50 -14.83
C ILE A 15 -3.12 -15.08 -14.24
N ILE A 16 -3.09 -15.36 -12.94
CA ILE A 16 -1.91 -15.93 -12.27
C ILE A 16 -1.59 -17.33 -12.82
N GLU A 17 -2.61 -18.16 -13.02
CA GLU A 17 -2.41 -19.51 -13.57
C GLU A 17 -1.84 -19.48 -14.99
N ASN A 18 -2.19 -18.47 -15.79
CA ASN A 18 -1.68 -18.32 -17.16
C ASN A 18 -0.30 -17.63 -17.24
N TYR A 19 -0.03 -16.63 -16.39
CA TYR A 19 1.15 -15.75 -16.52
C TYR A 19 2.14 -15.84 -15.36
N GLY A 20 1.77 -16.50 -14.25
CA GLY A 20 2.56 -16.64 -13.03
C GLY A 20 2.44 -15.48 -12.03
N PHE A 21 1.83 -14.36 -12.42
CA PHE A 21 1.63 -13.18 -11.59
C PHE A 21 0.50 -12.30 -12.15
N ILE A 22 0.04 -11.31 -11.36
CA ILE A 22 -0.93 -10.30 -11.82
C ILE A 22 -0.17 -9.14 -12.49
N PRO A 23 -0.33 -8.89 -13.80
CA PRO A 23 0.25 -7.71 -14.44
C PRO A 23 -0.46 -6.45 -13.96
N ASN A 24 0.22 -5.31 -14.05
CA ASN A 24 -0.26 -4.02 -13.57
C ASN A 24 -1.61 -3.61 -14.20
N SER A 25 -1.88 -4.04 -15.44
CA SER A 25 -3.22 -4.05 -16.01
C SER A 25 -3.39 -5.16 -17.05
N GLY A 26 -4.62 -5.34 -17.56
CA GLY A 26 -4.92 -6.23 -18.68
C GLY A 26 -4.40 -5.75 -20.05
N SER A 27 -3.73 -4.59 -20.12
CA SER A 27 -3.08 -4.12 -21.36
C SER A 27 -1.73 -4.81 -21.58
N VAL A 28 -1.47 -5.22 -22.83
CA VAL A 28 -0.19 -5.82 -23.24
C VAL A 28 1.00 -4.91 -22.94
N GLN A 29 0.84 -3.59 -22.99
CA GLN A 29 1.91 -2.64 -22.66
C GLN A 29 2.35 -2.71 -21.18
N LEU A 30 1.46 -3.22 -20.32
CA LEU A 30 1.63 -3.30 -18.88
C LEU A 30 1.86 -4.74 -18.38
N SER A 31 2.03 -5.70 -19.31
CA SER A 31 2.29 -7.11 -19.01
C SER A 31 3.67 -7.36 -18.36
N ARG A 32 4.58 -6.39 -18.48
CA ARG A 32 6.00 -6.51 -18.05
C ARG A 32 6.25 -6.04 -16.62
N ARG A 33 5.21 -5.86 -15.81
CA ARG A 33 5.36 -5.51 -14.39
C ARG A 33 4.10 -5.84 -13.63
N THR A 34 4.25 -6.04 -12.34
CA THR A 34 3.12 -6.33 -11.43
C THR A 34 2.70 -5.06 -10.66
N GLN A 35 2.00 -5.27 -9.54
CA GLN A 35 1.62 -4.28 -8.54
C GLN A 35 1.79 -4.90 -7.14
N PRO A 36 1.58 -4.14 -6.04
CA PRO A 36 1.60 -4.70 -4.68
C PRO A 36 0.73 -5.98 -4.55
N PRO A 37 1.28 -7.10 -4.02
CA PRO A 37 0.65 -8.42 -4.11
C PRO A 37 -0.45 -8.60 -3.06
N LEU A 38 -1.64 -8.12 -3.36
CA LEU A 38 -2.79 -8.15 -2.45
C LEU A 38 -3.78 -9.29 -2.72
N PHE A 39 -3.60 -10.10 -3.77
CA PHE A 39 -4.53 -11.16 -4.14
C PHE A 39 -4.80 -12.15 -2.99
N VAL A 40 -3.76 -12.59 -2.29
CA VAL A 40 -3.89 -13.46 -1.11
C VAL A 40 -4.73 -12.80 0.00
N GLN A 41 -4.55 -11.50 0.25
CA GLN A 41 -5.38 -10.77 1.22
C GLN A 41 -6.82 -10.58 0.72
N MET A 42 -7.03 -10.38 -0.58
CA MET A 42 -8.38 -10.30 -1.14
C MET A 42 -9.13 -11.64 -0.97
N VAL A 43 -8.46 -12.78 -1.20
CA VAL A 43 -9.00 -14.11 -0.92
C VAL A 43 -9.31 -14.28 0.58
N LYS A 44 -8.40 -13.82 1.45
CA LYS A 44 -8.59 -13.83 2.90
C LYS A 44 -9.84 -13.07 3.33
N ASP A 45 -10.05 -11.86 2.82
CA ASP A 45 -11.20 -11.04 3.17
C ASP A 45 -12.51 -11.69 2.69
N TYR A 46 -12.52 -12.19 1.44
CA TYR A 46 -13.67 -12.93 0.91
C TYR A 46 -13.97 -14.20 1.72
N PHE A 47 -12.95 -15.00 2.04
CA PHE A 47 -13.10 -16.20 2.86
C PHE A 47 -13.54 -15.87 4.29
N THR A 48 -13.04 -14.78 4.87
CA THR A 48 -13.39 -14.35 6.22
C THR A 48 -14.89 -14.07 6.35
N ILE A 49 -15.51 -13.48 5.32
CA ILE A 49 -16.95 -13.20 5.29
C ILE A 49 -17.77 -14.44 4.91
N THR A 50 -17.36 -15.18 3.88
CA THR A 50 -18.19 -16.25 3.30
C THR A 50 -18.01 -17.60 3.99
N LYS A 51 -16.86 -17.83 4.62
CA LYS A 51 -16.41 -19.11 5.20
C LYS A 51 -16.45 -20.30 4.21
N ARG A 52 -16.50 -20.02 2.90
CA ARG A 52 -16.59 -21.04 1.84
C ARG A 52 -15.23 -21.69 1.60
N LYS A 53 -15.05 -22.90 2.12
CA LYS A 53 -13.82 -23.69 1.92
C LYS A 53 -13.58 -24.06 0.46
N ASP A 54 -14.64 -24.24 -0.33
CA ASP A 54 -14.51 -24.58 -1.76
C ASP A 54 -13.88 -23.44 -2.57
N SER A 55 -14.26 -22.19 -2.29
CA SER A 55 -13.63 -21.02 -2.90
C SER A 55 -12.14 -20.92 -2.52
N LEU A 56 -11.82 -21.16 -1.24
CA LEU A 56 -10.43 -21.17 -0.78
C LEU A 56 -9.61 -22.28 -1.46
N LYS A 57 -10.17 -23.48 -1.56
CA LYS A 57 -9.55 -24.62 -2.24
C LYS A 57 -9.34 -24.35 -3.73
N ARG A 58 -10.25 -23.60 -4.36
CA ARG A 58 -10.15 -23.20 -5.76
C ARG A 58 -8.98 -22.27 -6.01
N TRP A 59 -8.76 -21.27 -5.15
CA TRP A 59 -7.77 -20.21 -5.42
C TRP A 59 -6.40 -20.40 -4.76
N ILE A 60 -6.25 -21.37 -3.84
CA ILE A 60 -4.95 -21.64 -3.22
C ILE A 60 -3.83 -21.99 -4.22
N PRO A 61 -4.06 -22.69 -5.35
CA PRO A 61 -3.01 -22.93 -6.33
C PRO A 61 -2.50 -21.64 -6.96
N ALA A 62 -3.39 -20.72 -7.35
CA ALA A 62 -3.01 -19.41 -7.86
C ALA A 62 -2.23 -18.58 -6.82
N MET A 63 -2.65 -18.59 -5.56
CA MET A 63 -1.90 -17.92 -4.48
C MET A 63 -0.47 -18.48 -4.33
N ASP A 64 -0.30 -19.80 -4.42
CA ASP A 64 1.02 -20.44 -4.38
C ASP A 64 1.90 -20.07 -5.58
N ILE A 65 1.31 -20.02 -6.79
CA ILE A 65 2.01 -19.61 -8.02
C ILE A 65 2.51 -18.16 -7.91
N GLU A 66 1.66 -17.24 -7.46
CA GLU A 66 2.06 -15.84 -7.29
C GLU A 66 3.19 -15.71 -6.27
N MET A 67 3.14 -16.43 -5.15
CA MET A 67 4.22 -16.44 -4.16
C MET A 67 5.54 -16.95 -4.75
N GLN A 68 5.50 -17.98 -5.61
CA GLN A 68 6.69 -18.47 -6.32
C GLN A 68 7.30 -17.41 -7.24
N PHE A 69 6.48 -16.60 -7.92
CA PHE A 69 6.97 -15.45 -8.69
C PHE A 69 7.74 -14.48 -7.79
N TRP A 70 7.18 -14.08 -6.64
CA TRP A 70 7.87 -13.16 -5.72
C TRP A 70 9.16 -13.75 -5.13
N PHE A 71 9.15 -15.03 -4.73
CA PHE A 71 10.34 -15.70 -4.22
C PHE A 71 11.47 -15.82 -5.25
N SER A 72 11.14 -16.05 -6.51
CA SER A 72 12.11 -16.27 -7.58
C SER A 72 12.59 -14.98 -8.24
N ARG A 73 11.71 -13.99 -8.40
CA ARG A 73 11.97 -12.79 -9.21
C ARG A 73 12.16 -11.51 -8.41
N ARG A 74 11.75 -11.46 -7.14
CA ARG A 74 11.72 -10.22 -6.32
C ARG A 74 12.40 -10.35 -4.96
N ARG A 75 12.98 -11.51 -4.64
CA ARG A 75 13.78 -11.71 -3.41
C ARG A 75 15.19 -11.16 -3.58
N VAL A 76 15.70 -10.52 -2.54
CA VAL A 76 17.08 -10.04 -2.43
C VAL A 76 17.68 -10.47 -1.10
N LEU A 77 18.99 -10.75 -1.11
CA LEU A 77 19.78 -11.09 0.06
C LEU A 77 20.57 -9.87 0.50
N ILE A 78 20.54 -9.54 1.79
CA ILE A 78 21.24 -8.38 2.36
C ILE A 78 22.03 -8.84 3.58
N ASP A 79 23.33 -8.60 3.58
CA ASP A 79 24.18 -8.90 4.73
C ASP A 79 24.00 -7.83 5.81
N LEU A 80 23.56 -8.27 6.99
CA LEU A 80 23.36 -7.40 8.14
C LEU A 80 24.67 -7.26 8.94
N PRO A 81 24.84 -6.18 9.73
CA PRO A 81 25.97 -6.03 10.64
C PRO A 81 26.15 -7.20 11.62
N SER A 82 25.07 -7.91 11.93
CA SER A 82 25.07 -9.12 12.77
C SER A 82 25.70 -10.36 12.10
N LYS A 83 26.21 -10.24 10.86
CA LYS A 83 26.70 -11.33 10.00
C LYS A 83 25.63 -12.35 9.58
N ARG A 84 24.36 -12.03 9.85
CA ARG A 84 23.21 -12.77 9.33
C ARG A 84 22.81 -12.16 7.99
N THR A 85 22.45 -12.99 7.03
CA THR A 85 21.89 -12.53 5.76
C THR A 85 20.36 -12.47 5.88
N ALA A 86 19.79 -11.28 5.67
CA ALA A 86 18.35 -11.07 5.58
C ALA A 86 17.84 -11.45 4.18
N GLN A 87 16.63 -12.01 4.12
CA GLN A 87 15.93 -12.33 2.89
C GLN A 87 14.66 -11.49 2.79
N VAL A 88 14.72 -10.44 1.98
CA VAL A 88 13.63 -9.45 1.84
C VAL A 88 13.20 -9.33 0.38
N PHE A 89 12.10 -8.63 0.13
CA PHE A 89 11.51 -8.45 -1.18
C PHE A 89 11.67 -7.00 -1.66
N ILE A 90 11.93 -6.84 -2.95
CA ILE A 90 12.12 -5.54 -3.60
C ILE A 90 11.32 -5.50 -4.89
N TYR A 91 10.67 -4.36 -5.19
CA TYR A 91 10.15 -4.12 -6.54
C TYR A 91 11.32 -4.01 -7.51
N ARG A 92 11.27 -4.76 -8.61
CA ARG A 92 12.37 -4.77 -9.58
C ARG A 92 11.87 -5.32 -10.89
N VAL A 93 11.55 -4.41 -11.80
CA VAL A 93 11.47 -4.73 -13.22
C VAL A 93 12.91 -5.03 -13.66
N ASN A 94 13.18 -6.23 -14.16
CA ASN A 94 14.52 -6.63 -14.59
C ASN A 94 14.87 -5.95 -15.93
N ILE A 95 16.09 -6.12 -16.43
CA ILE A 95 16.45 -5.70 -17.79
C ILE A 95 16.54 -6.97 -18.62
N TRP A 96 15.98 -6.95 -19.82
CA TRP A 96 16.11 -8.09 -20.73
C TRP A 96 17.56 -8.18 -21.20
N GLN A 97 18.26 -9.21 -20.74
CA GLN A 97 19.60 -9.55 -21.23
C GLN A 97 19.47 -10.77 -22.14
N PHE A 98 19.80 -10.59 -23.43
CA PHE A 98 19.90 -11.69 -24.37
C PHE A 98 21.02 -12.63 -23.88
N SER A 99 20.67 -13.76 -23.26
CA SER A 99 21.63 -14.84 -23.04
C SER A 99 21.75 -15.63 -24.34
N SER A 100 22.92 -15.65 -24.94
CA SER A 100 23.22 -16.37 -26.18
C SER A 100 23.26 -17.90 -26.02
N SER A 101 22.81 -18.46 -24.90
CA SER A 101 22.88 -19.91 -24.60
C SER A 101 21.59 -20.69 -24.83
N ASP A 102 20.43 -20.02 -24.95
CA ASP A 102 19.14 -20.72 -24.88
C ASP A 102 18.55 -20.91 -26.28
N SER A 103 19.11 -21.89 -27.01
CA SER A 103 18.80 -22.21 -28.41
C SER A 103 17.49 -22.99 -28.63
N ASN A 104 16.49 -22.90 -27.74
CA ASN A 104 15.19 -23.55 -27.94
C ASN A 104 14.13 -22.52 -28.35
N GLU A 105 14.10 -22.26 -29.65
CA GLU A 105 13.48 -21.12 -30.35
C GLU A 105 11.94 -21.16 -30.48
N PHE A 106 11.22 -21.99 -29.71
CA PHE A 106 9.75 -22.06 -29.83
C PHE A 106 8.98 -22.08 -28.50
N SER A 107 9.62 -22.52 -27.41
CA SER A 107 9.02 -22.43 -26.06
C SER A 107 9.33 -21.10 -25.36
N SER A 108 10.32 -20.35 -25.86
CA SER A 108 10.73 -19.04 -25.34
C SER A 108 9.84 -17.89 -25.85
N LEU A 109 9.18 -18.04 -26.99
CA LEU A 109 8.38 -16.96 -27.60
C LEU A 109 7.03 -16.72 -26.90
N ILE A 110 6.42 -17.71 -26.27
CA ILE A 110 5.14 -17.54 -25.55
C ILE A 110 5.35 -17.01 -24.11
N HIS A 111 6.54 -17.20 -23.54
CA HIS A 111 6.91 -16.72 -22.20
C HIS A 111 7.82 -15.47 -22.20
N ALA A 112 8.32 -15.03 -23.36
CA ALA A 112 9.17 -13.83 -23.48
C ALA A 112 8.36 -12.52 -23.30
N ASP A 113 7.11 -12.48 -23.76
CA ASP A 113 6.28 -11.26 -23.74
C ASP A 113 5.77 -10.86 -22.33
N PHE A 114 5.91 -11.76 -21.36
CA PHE A 114 5.53 -11.58 -19.96
C PHE A 114 6.73 -11.62 -19.00
N GLN A 115 7.96 -11.54 -19.52
CA GLN A 115 9.10 -11.27 -18.63
C GLN A 115 8.97 -9.84 -18.11
N PRO A 116 9.12 -9.60 -16.79
CA PRO A 116 9.01 -8.27 -16.24
C PRO A 116 10.28 -7.47 -16.48
N GLU A 117 10.77 -7.51 -17.72
CA GLU A 117 12.06 -7.04 -18.14
C GLU A 117 11.88 -5.83 -19.07
N THR A 118 12.46 -4.69 -18.71
CA THR A 118 12.47 -3.49 -19.52
C THR A 118 13.89 -2.98 -19.71
N ASN A 119 14.21 -2.61 -20.95
CA ASN A 119 15.44 -1.94 -21.32
C ASN A 119 15.18 -0.61 -22.05
N CYS A 120 13.94 -0.10 -21.94
CA CYS A 120 13.46 1.01 -22.74
C CYS A 120 12.47 1.89 -21.94
N PRO A 121 12.20 3.11 -22.43
CA PRO A 121 11.12 3.95 -21.93
C PRO A 121 9.78 3.20 -21.90
N ARG A 122 8.94 3.47 -20.90
CA ARG A 122 7.59 2.88 -20.81
C ARG A 122 6.77 3.26 -22.05
N PRO A 123 6.12 2.31 -22.76
CA PRO A 123 5.34 2.62 -23.97
C PRO A 123 4.25 3.68 -23.74
N GLU A 124 3.56 3.61 -22.60
CA GLU A 124 2.48 4.51 -22.21
C GLU A 124 2.95 5.92 -21.80
N SER A 125 4.26 6.13 -21.65
CA SER A 125 4.85 7.43 -21.26
C SER A 125 6.19 7.68 -21.96
N PHE A 126 6.32 7.17 -23.19
CA PHE A 126 7.60 6.99 -23.88
C PHE A 126 8.44 8.26 -23.95
N LEU A 127 7.84 9.38 -24.37
CA LEU A 127 8.58 10.63 -24.60
C LEU A 127 9.15 11.21 -23.30
N SER A 128 8.34 11.21 -22.23
CA SER A 128 8.76 11.68 -20.89
C SER A 128 9.92 10.85 -20.36
N ASP A 129 9.77 9.52 -20.39
CA ASP A 129 10.76 8.57 -19.92
C ASP A 129 12.06 8.62 -20.75
N PHE A 130 11.95 8.76 -22.08
CA PHE A 130 13.09 8.89 -22.97
C PHE A 130 13.95 10.10 -22.59
N TYR A 131 13.34 11.29 -22.48
CA TYR A 131 14.09 12.49 -22.12
C TYR A 131 14.67 12.42 -20.70
N LEU A 132 13.94 11.84 -19.75
CA LEU A 132 14.46 11.67 -18.39
C LEU A 132 15.69 10.76 -18.36
N GLY A 133 15.62 9.62 -19.05
CA GLY A 133 16.75 8.70 -19.15
C GLY A 133 17.94 9.32 -19.86
N MET A 134 17.72 10.01 -20.98
CA MET A 134 18.78 10.66 -21.76
C MET A 134 19.44 11.84 -21.03
N ASN A 135 18.79 12.41 -20.01
CA ASN A 135 19.37 13.44 -19.15
C ASN A 135 20.16 12.85 -17.96
N ASN A 136 20.40 11.54 -17.96
CA ASN A 136 21.18 10.84 -16.94
C ASN A 136 22.36 10.12 -17.58
N THR A 137 23.40 9.84 -16.78
CA THR A 137 24.60 9.14 -17.24
C THR A 137 24.35 7.66 -17.54
N ASP A 138 23.29 7.11 -16.94
CA ASP A 138 22.81 5.74 -17.17
C ASP A 138 21.30 5.77 -17.47
N PRO A 139 20.92 5.93 -18.75
CA PRO A 139 19.53 5.92 -19.18
C PRO A 139 18.81 4.61 -18.85
N MET A 140 19.53 3.49 -18.95
CA MET A 140 18.98 2.15 -18.75
C MET A 140 18.53 1.94 -17.30
N SER A 141 19.39 2.32 -16.35
CA SER A 141 19.06 2.30 -14.93
C SER A 141 17.88 3.24 -14.59
N SER A 142 17.79 4.39 -15.27
CA SER A 142 16.69 5.33 -15.11
C SER A 142 15.35 4.76 -15.58
N TRP A 143 15.29 4.15 -16.78
CA TRP A 143 14.08 3.50 -17.28
C TRP A 143 13.64 2.32 -16.43
N LYS A 144 14.61 1.51 -15.96
CA LYS A 144 14.36 0.46 -14.99
C LYS A 144 13.74 1.00 -13.70
N ALA A 145 14.28 2.10 -13.17
CA ALA A 145 13.78 2.74 -11.96
C ALA A 145 12.36 3.29 -12.13
N LEU A 146 12.05 3.88 -13.30
CA LEU A 146 10.72 4.36 -13.65
C LEU A 146 9.69 3.23 -13.67
N ALA A 147 9.96 2.15 -14.42
CA ALA A 147 9.06 0.99 -14.47
C ALA A 147 8.91 0.32 -13.10
N THR A 148 9.98 0.29 -12.30
CA THR A 148 9.96 -0.24 -10.92
C THR A 148 9.09 0.61 -9.98
N ALA A 149 9.12 1.93 -10.11
CA ALA A 149 8.23 2.79 -9.34
C ALA A 149 6.75 2.55 -9.72
N CYS A 150 6.43 2.31 -11.00
CA CYS A 150 5.09 1.89 -11.40
C CYS A 150 4.70 0.51 -10.85
N GLU A 151 5.65 -0.43 -10.72
CA GLU A 151 5.40 -1.73 -10.07
C GLU A 151 5.06 -1.59 -8.59
N SER A 152 5.60 -0.56 -7.92
CA SER A 152 5.26 -0.28 -6.52
C SER A 152 3.86 0.31 -6.32
N GLY A 153 3.24 0.83 -7.39
CA GLY A 153 2.02 1.63 -7.33
C GLY A 153 2.21 3.09 -6.89
N TRP A 154 3.45 3.51 -6.60
CA TRP A 154 3.82 4.88 -6.20
C TRP A 154 4.58 5.60 -7.34
N ASP A 155 3.96 5.72 -8.50
CA ASP A 155 4.47 6.42 -9.68
C ASP A 155 3.90 7.85 -9.79
N PHE A 156 4.61 8.91 -9.42
CA PHE A 156 5.91 8.92 -8.78
C PHE A 156 5.87 9.60 -7.42
N SER A 157 6.92 9.37 -6.64
CA SER A 157 7.13 9.92 -5.31
C SER A 157 8.60 10.16 -5.06
N SER A 158 8.89 11.19 -4.27
CA SER A 158 10.17 11.45 -3.62
C SER A 158 10.71 10.25 -2.83
N ARG A 159 9.83 9.31 -2.44
CA ARG A 159 10.18 7.99 -1.89
C ARG A 159 11.28 7.28 -2.67
N TRP A 160 11.22 7.37 -4.00
CA TRP A 160 12.14 6.67 -4.90
C TRP A 160 13.32 7.52 -5.39
N PHE A 161 13.42 8.78 -4.96
CA PHE A 161 14.41 9.74 -5.44
C PHE A 161 15.61 9.85 -4.49
N ASP A 162 16.62 10.64 -4.84
CA ASP A 162 17.67 10.96 -3.87
C ASP A 162 17.12 11.79 -2.70
N HIS A 163 17.59 11.50 -1.49
CA HIS A 163 17.27 12.26 -0.26
C HIS A 163 18.38 13.25 0.11
N GLU A 164 19.45 13.31 -0.68
CA GLU A 164 20.67 14.07 -0.43
C GLU A 164 21.26 14.62 -1.73
N GLY A 165 22.10 15.65 -1.62
CA GLY A 165 22.77 16.26 -2.76
C GLY A 165 21.88 17.14 -3.64
N ILE A 166 22.44 17.62 -4.76
CA ILE A 166 21.84 18.65 -5.63
C ILE A 166 20.57 18.15 -6.34
N ARG A 167 20.41 16.82 -6.46
CA ARG A 167 19.26 16.16 -7.09
C ARG A 167 18.21 15.67 -6.08
N LYS A 168 18.33 16.05 -4.80
CA LYS A 168 17.39 15.69 -3.73
C LYS A 168 15.93 15.94 -4.16
N TYR A 169 15.09 14.93 -4.03
CA TYR A 169 13.67 14.89 -4.40
C TYR A 169 13.35 15.28 -5.86
N LYS A 170 14.30 15.17 -6.78
CA LYS A 170 14.05 15.38 -8.22
C LYS A 170 13.90 14.04 -8.93
N LYS A 171 12.88 13.89 -9.79
CA LYS A 171 12.60 12.65 -10.53
C LYS A 171 13.78 12.12 -11.36
N VAL A 172 14.67 13.00 -11.84
CA VAL A 172 15.92 12.59 -12.53
C VAL A 172 16.86 11.73 -11.66
N SER A 173 16.67 11.73 -10.34
CA SER A 173 17.42 10.88 -9.39
C SER A 173 16.70 9.57 -9.01
N ILE A 174 15.64 9.21 -9.74
CA ILE A 174 14.83 8.01 -9.46
C ILE A 174 15.67 6.74 -9.47
N ARG A 175 15.51 5.92 -8.42
CA ARG A 175 16.28 4.70 -8.20
C ARG A 175 15.55 3.65 -7.36
N GLY A 176 14.23 3.55 -7.55
CA GLY A 176 13.35 2.60 -6.83
C GLY A 176 13.85 1.15 -6.82
N HIS A 177 14.53 0.71 -7.88
CA HIS A 177 15.09 -0.66 -8.00
C HIS A 177 16.26 -0.98 -7.04
N THR A 178 16.72 0.00 -6.25
CA THR A 178 17.75 -0.14 -5.20
C THR A 178 17.20 -0.01 -3.78
N ILE A 179 15.90 0.28 -3.64
CA ILE A 179 15.25 0.58 -2.38
C ILE A 179 14.34 -0.60 -2.02
N VAL A 180 14.59 -1.24 -0.88
CA VAL A 180 13.74 -2.28 -0.31
C VAL A 180 12.66 -1.61 0.50
N PRO A 181 11.38 -1.71 0.10
CA PRO A 181 10.35 -0.95 0.74
C PRO A 181 9.63 -1.77 1.82
N VAL A 182 9.31 -1.12 2.94
CA VAL A 182 8.73 -1.78 4.12
C VAL A 182 7.35 -2.37 3.83
N ASP A 183 6.52 -1.67 3.06
CA ASP A 183 5.16 -2.07 2.70
C ASP A 183 5.11 -3.38 1.91
N LEU A 184 5.95 -3.55 0.88
CA LEU A 184 6.03 -4.81 0.14
C LEU A 184 6.34 -5.99 1.07
N ASN A 185 7.30 -5.82 1.97
CA ASN A 185 7.71 -6.89 2.88
C ASN A 185 6.60 -7.22 3.90
N VAL A 186 5.83 -6.22 4.33
CA VAL A 186 4.63 -6.45 5.14
C VAL A 186 3.55 -7.22 4.37
N PHE A 187 3.27 -6.86 3.11
CA PHE A 187 2.30 -7.60 2.28
C PHE A 187 2.72 -9.05 2.09
N MET A 188 4.00 -9.29 1.82
CA MET A 188 4.55 -10.64 1.69
C MET A 188 4.42 -11.43 3.00
N ALA A 189 4.69 -10.82 4.15
CA ALA A 189 4.48 -11.47 5.46
C ALA A 189 3.00 -11.80 5.70
N LEU A 190 2.09 -10.86 5.46
CA LEU A 190 0.64 -11.10 5.57
C LEU A 190 0.15 -12.24 4.67
N ASN A 191 0.73 -12.36 3.46
CA ASN A 191 0.39 -13.43 2.51
C ASN A 191 0.88 -14.79 3.01
N MET A 192 2.12 -14.87 3.49
CA MET A 192 2.68 -16.10 4.06
C MET A 192 1.91 -16.57 5.29
N ASP A 193 1.51 -15.64 6.18
CA ASP A 193 0.72 -15.96 7.37
C ASP A 193 -0.62 -16.60 6.98
N PHE A 194 -1.36 -15.98 6.06
CA PHE A 194 -2.65 -16.51 5.62
C PHE A 194 -2.53 -17.79 4.80
N LEU A 195 -1.49 -17.95 3.98
CA LEU A 195 -1.24 -19.20 3.24
C LEU A 195 -0.90 -20.34 4.18
N SER A 196 -0.11 -20.08 5.23
CA SER A 196 0.17 -21.06 6.27
C SER A 196 -1.12 -21.56 6.93
N GLU A 197 -2.02 -20.65 7.32
CA GLU A 197 -3.33 -21.00 7.90
C GLU A 197 -4.22 -21.74 6.89
N SER A 198 -4.28 -21.28 5.65
CA SER A 198 -5.13 -21.83 4.60
C SER A 198 -4.72 -23.26 4.22
N HIS A 199 -3.42 -23.51 4.07
CA HIS A 199 -2.90 -24.86 3.82
C HIS A 199 -3.18 -25.80 5.00
N ALA A 200 -3.08 -25.33 6.26
CA ALA A 200 -3.48 -26.13 7.42
C ALA A 200 -4.97 -26.47 7.40
N LEU A 201 -5.83 -25.50 7.08
CA LEU A 201 -7.29 -25.69 6.98
C LEU A 201 -7.69 -26.71 5.89
N LEU A 202 -6.86 -26.85 4.86
CA LEU A 202 -7.03 -27.80 3.76
C LEU A 202 -6.21 -29.10 3.95
N ALA A 203 -5.68 -29.34 5.16
CA ALA A 203 -4.87 -30.51 5.52
C ALA A 203 -3.56 -30.69 4.74
N ASN A 204 -3.04 -29.63 4.11
CA ASN A 204 -1.69 -29.60 3.54
C ASN A 204 -0.67 -29.10 4.58
N HIS A 205 -0.35 -29.96 5.54
CA HIS A 205 0.55 -29.59 6.64
C HIS A 205 1.97 -29.22 6.18
N SER A 206 2.46 -29.82 5.09
CA SER A 206 3.79 -29.55 4.55
C SER A 206 3.95 -28.08 4.11
N MET A 207 3.01 -27.60 3.28
CA MET A 207 2.99 -26.21 2.83
C MET A 207 2.66 -25.24 3.96
N SER A 208 1.80 -25.65 4.90
CA SER A 208 1.52 -24.84 6.09
C SER A 208 2.78 -24.53 6.91
N VAL A 209 3.61 -25.55 7.17
CA VAL A 209 4.89 -25.41 7.88
C VAL A 209 5.89 -24.60 7.05
N PHE A 210 5.94 -24.82 5.74
CA PHE A 210 6.80 -24.05 4.83
C PHE A 210 6.51 -22.55 4.92
N TYR A 211 5.25 -22.14 4.74
CA TYR A 211 4.89 -20.73 4.79
C TYR A 211 5.04 -20.14 6.20
N ARG A 212 4.78 -20.91 7.25
CA ARG A 212 5.04 -20.46 8.63
C ARG A 212 6.51 -20.12 8.83
N LYS A 213 7.41 -21.00 8.40
CA LYS A 213 8.85 -20.77 8.50
C LYS A 213 9.28 -19.52 7.71
N MET A 214 8.75 -19.34 6.50
CA MET A 214 9.05 -18.17 5.68
C MET A 214 8.53 -16.88 6.32
N TYR A 215 7.34 -16.90 6.92
CA TYR A 215 6.79 -15.80 7.70
C TYR A 215 7.69 -15.42 8.87
N ASP A 216 8.07 -16.40 9.71
CA ASP A 216 8.89 -16.15 10.90
C ASP A 216 10.26 -15.56 10.54
N MET A 217 10.88 -16.07 9.46
CA MET A 217 12.12 -15.53 8.91
C MET A 217 11.94 -14.09 8.44
N LEU A 218 10.92 -13.81 7.62
CA LEU A 218 10.68 -12.47 7.07
C LEU A 218 10.33 -11.46 8.18
N LEU A 219 9.57 -11.87 9.20
CA LEU A 219 9.26 -11.03 10.35
C LEU A 219 10.54 -10.62 11.11
N SER A 220 11.47 -11.58 11.31
CA SER A 220 12.78 -11.27 11.89
C SER A 220 13.59 -10.32 11.00
N ASP A 221 13.50 -10.47 9.68
CA ASP A 221 14.19 -9.61 8.71
C ASP A 221 13.62 -8.20 8.67
N ILE A 222 12.30 -8.05 8.71
CA ILE A 222 11.62 -6.76 8.79
C ILE A 222 12.12 -5.97 10.00
N ASN A 223 12.18 -6.62 11.17
CA ASN A 223 12.66 -5.98 12.40
C ASN A 223 14.16 -5.74 12.41
N SER A 224 14.96 -6.53 11.70
CA SER A 224 16.42 -6.31 11.65
C SER A 224 16.82 -5.21 10.68
N LEU A 225 16.09 -5.06 9.57
CA LEU A 225 16.47 -4.18 8.47
C LEU A 225 15.75 -2.83 8.51
N PHE A 226 14.46 -2.83 8.80
CA PHE A 226 13.64 -1.61 8.67
C PHE A 226 13.42 -0.88 10.00
N TRP A 227 13.42 -1.60 11.13
CA TRP A 227 13.20 -0.97 12.44
C TRP A 227 14.35 -0.02 12.78
N ASN A 228 14.03 1.18 13.24
CA ASN A 228 14.96 2.15 13.78
C ASN A 228 14.55 2.48 15.21
N ALA A 229 15.38 2.08 16.18
CA ALA A 229 15.09 2.24 17.60
C ALA A 229 15.18 3.71 18.06
N ASP A 230 16.02 4.53 17.41
CA ASP A 230 16.18 5.94 17.75
C ASP A 230 14.97 6.77 17.30
N GLU A 231 14.44 6.43 16.11
CA GLU A 231 13.26 7.11 15.56
C GLU A 231 11.94 6.56 16.14
N GLY A 232 11.90 5.26 16.46
CA GLY A 232 10.70 4.57 16.95
C GLY A 232 9.75 4.10 15.84
N SER A 233 10.27 3.80 14.65
CA SER A 233 9.47 3.36 13.50
C SER A 233 10.25 2.50 12.51
N TRP A 234 9.58 2.00 11.46
CA TRP A 234 10.22 1.26 10.38
C TRP A 234 10.40 2.13 9.14
N PHE A 235 11.51 1.94 8.42
CA PHE A 235 11.89 2.76 7.27
C PHE A 235 12.38 1.90 6.11
N ASP A 236 12.15 2.36 4.88
CA ASP A 236 12.69 1.70 3.69
C ASP A 236 14.23 1.63 3.76
N TYR A 237 14.82 0.60 3.17
CA TYR A 237 16.26 0.39 3.18
C TYR A 237 16.88 0.61 1.79
N ASP A 238 17.92 1.43 1.72
CA ASP A 238 18.67 1.74 0.50
C ASP A 238 19.89 0.81 0.39
N ILE A 239 19.79 -0.22 -0.46
CA ILE A 239 20.87 -1.20 -0.62
C ILE A 239 22.13 -0.53 -1.16
N SER A 240 21.98 0.40 -2.10
CA SER A 240 23.11 1.04 -2.76
C SER A 240 23.92 1.94 -1.80
N LYS A 241 23.24 2.52 -0.81
CA LYS A 241 23.86 3.40 0.20
C LYS A 241 24.09 2.73 1.55
N GLY A 242 23.64 1.48 1.71
CA GLY A 242 23.77 0.71 2.96
C GLY A 242 23.06 1.34 4.16
N LYS A 243 21.97 2.10 3.95
CA LYS A 243 21.31 2.87 5.03
C LYS A 243 19.79 2.93 4.92
N GLN A 244 19.14 3.14 6.05
CA GLN A 244 17.70 3.42 6.12
C GLN A 244 17.37 4.81 5.56
N ARG A 245 16.15 4.96 5.05
CA ARG A 245 15.60 6.20 4.49
C ARG A 245 14.57 6.75 5.48
N THR A 246 15.00 7.65 6.36
CA THR A 246 14.25 8.07 7.55
C THR A 246 13.20 9.16 7.31
N ASP A 247 12.91 9.51 6.04
CA ASP A 247 11.79 10.40 5.72
C ASP A 247 10.44 9.71 6.03
N PHE A 248 9.43 10.51 6.38
CA PHE A 248 8.10 9.98 6.69
C PHE A 248 7.36 9.53 5.43
N TYR A 249 6.81 8.32 5.52
CA TYR A 249 5.82 7.75 4.61
C TYR A 249 4.77 7.00 5.46
N PRO A 250 3.48 6.98 5.08
CA PRO A 250 2.46 6.19 5.79
C PRO A 250 2.83 4.72 5.99
N SER A 251 3.64 4.15 5.08
CA SER A 251 4.14 2.78 5.18
C SER A 251 5.05 2.52 6.39
N ASN A 252 5.61 3.56 7.03
CA ASN A 252 6.46 3.41 8.22
C ASN A 252 5.77 2.63 9.35
N VAL A 253 4.44 2.62 9.40
CA VAL A 253 3.67 1.95 10.47
C VAL A 253 2.98 0.67 10.03
N PHE A 254 3.06 0.31 8.75
CA PHE A 254 2.41 -0.89 8.20
C PHE A 254 2.84 -2.19 8.89
N PRO A 255 4.06 -2.34 9.45
CA PRO A 255 4.39 -3.52 10.24
C PRO A 255 3.44 -3.78 11.40
N LEU A 256 2.71 -2.79 11.95
CA LEU A 256 1.67 -3.00 12.97
C LEU A 256 0.48 -3.85 12.50
N LEU A 257 0.34 -4.07 11.19
CA LEU A 257 -0.63 -5.04 10.63
C LEU A 257 -0.25 -6.49 11.00
N LEU A 258 1.04 -6.76 11.27
CA LEU A 258 1.56 -8.05 11.72
C LEU A 258 1.32 -8.21 13.22
N ARG A 259 0.93 -9.43 13.65
CA ARG A 259 0.46 -9.68 15.01
C ARG A 259 1.55 -9.42 16.06
N GLU A 260 2.78 -9.79 15.75
CA GLU A 260 3.94 -9.73 16.63
C GLU A 260 4.48 -8.29 16.75
N SER A 261 4.34 -7.49 15.71
CA SER A 261 4.81 -6.10 15.67
C SER A 261 3.96 -5.15 16.52
N LYS A 262 2.79 -5.58 17.00
CA LYS A 262 1.97 -4.80 17.94
C LYS A 262 2.71 -4.43 19.23
N ALA A 263 3.77 -5.17 19.58
CA ALA A 263 4.62 -4.85 20.72
C ALA A 263 5.29 -3.47 20.63
N TYR A 264 5.46 -2.92 19.42
CA TYR A 264 6.09 -1.63 19.15
C TYR A 264 5.10 -0.45 19.14
N ALA A 265 3.82 -0.69 19.45
CA ALA A 265 2.77 0.34 19.36
C ALA A 265 3.07 1.61 20.16
N ALA A 266 3.73 1.49 21.32
CA ALA A 266 4.09 2.65 22.15
C ALA A 266 5.17 3.53 21.48
N ASP A 267 6.21 2.90 20.93
CA ASP A 267 7.30 3.60 20.25
C ASP A 267 6.78 4.29 18.98
N VAL A 268 5.95 3.57 18.20
CA VAL A 268 5.30 4.12 17.00
C VAL A 268 4.36 5.26 17.35
N HIS A 269 3.57 5.14 18.42
CA HIS A 269 2.72 6.24 18.88
C HIS A 269 3.56 7.49 19.17
N ASN A 270 4.63 7.35 19.95
CA ASN A 270 5.52 8.46 20.28
C ASN A 270 6.19 9.06 19.03
N TYR A 271 6.59 8.23 18.07
CA TYR A 271 7.08 8.67 16.77
C TYR A 271 6.05 9.56 16.04
N LEU A 272 4.82 9.07 15.87
CA LEU A 272 3.76 9.77 15.13
C LEU A 272 3.36 11.11 15.78
N GLU A 273 3.28 11.15 17.11
CA GLU A 273 3.05 12.38 17.86
C GLU A 273 4.21 13.36 17.70
N ARG A 274 5.45 12.88 17.82
CA ARG A 274 6.66 13.72 17.72
C ARG A 274 6.79 14.38 16.34
N ILE A 275 6.51 13.63 15.27
CA ILE A 275 6.59 14.17 13.90
C ILE A 275 5.35 14.99 13.51
N ASP A 276 4.34 15.01 14.38
CA ASP A 276 3.09 15.74 14.20
C ASP A 276 2.39 15.35 12.89
N VAL A 277 2.24 14.04 12.67
CA VAL A 277 1.64 13.48 11.45
C VAL A 277 0.15 13.84 11.32
N TYR A 278 -0.53 14.03 12.46
CA TYR A 278 -1.99 14.19 12.55
C TYR A 278 -2.48 15.63 12.28
N ARG A 279 -1.55 16.58 12.08
CA ARG A 279 -1.87 18.01 11.87
C ARG A 279 -2.66 18.32 10.60
N TYR A 280 -2.73 17.37 9.66
CA TYR A 280 -3.32 17.60 8.35
C TYR A 280 -4.83 17.31 8.38
N PRO A 281 -5.69 18.32 8.17
CA PRO A 281 -7.13 18.15 8.33
C PRO A 281 -7.76 17.30 7.21
N GLY A 282 -7.12 17.21 6.04
CA GLY A 282 -7.57 16.39 4.91
C GLY A 282 -7.21 14.90 5.01
N GLY A 283 -6.50 14.48 6.07
CA GLY A 283 -5.92 13.15 6.25
C GLY A 283 -4.40 13.13 6.08
N VAL A 284 -3.79 11.96 6.30
CA VAL A 284 -2.32 11.81 6.31
C VAL A 284 -1.77 11.89 4.89
N PRO A 285 -0.87 12.84 4.58
CA PRO A 285 -0.30 12.96 3.25
C PRO A 285 0.69 11.82 2.96
N SER A 286 0.91 11.56 1.67
CA SER A 286 1.84 10.51 1.20
C SER A 286 3.29 10.76 1.65
N THR A 287 3.65 12.04 1.82
CA THR A 287 4.91 12.52 2.40
C THR A 287 4.68 13.80 3.19
N PHE A 288 5.66 14.23 3.98
CA PHE A 288 5.75 15.62 4.38
C PHE A 288 6.19 16.54 3.23
N PRO A 289 6.11 17.88 3.38
CA PRO A 289 6.47 18.82 2.32
C PRO A 289 7.88 18.57 1.78
N VAL A 290 7.96 18.31 0.48
CA VAL A 290 9.19 18.12 -0.29
C VAL A 290 9.14 19.01 -1.53
N THR A 291 10.28 19.18 -2.21
CA THR A 291 10.35 19.99 -3.45
C THR A 291 9.79 19.28 -4.68
N SER A 292 9.38 18.01 -4.53
CA SER A 292 8.76 17.23 -5.60
C SER A 292 7.33 17.73 -5.86
N ALA A 293 6.90 17.63 -7.13
CA ALA A 293 5.53 17.91 -7.57
C ALA A 293 4.82 16.64 -8.07
N GLU A 294 5.34 15.47 -7.71
CA GLU A 294 4.78 14.19 -8.12
C GLU A 294 3.53 13.83 -7.32
N GLN A 295 2.69 12.96 -7.89
CA GLN A 295 1.35 12.71 -7.36
C GLN A 295 1.32 11.92 -6.04
N TRP A 296 2.34 11.13 -5.73
CA TRP A 296 2.48 10.40 -4.47
C TRP A 296 3.38 11.14 -3.46
N ASP A 297 3.39 12.47 -3.53
CA ASP A 297 4.04 13.36 -2.56
C ASP A 297 3.03 14.37 -1.96
N PHE A 298 3.47 15.08 -0.93
CA PHE A 298 2.73 16.22 -0.36
C PHE A 298 2.28 17.21 -1.47
N PRO A 299 1.02 17.67 -1.46
CA PRO A 299 0.04 17.55 -0.38
C PRO A 299 -0.94 16.38 -0.53
N ASN A 300 -0.68 15.41 -1.40
CA ASN A 300 -1.71 14.44 -1.77
C ASN A 300 -1.91 13.34 -0.71
N VAL A 301 -3.19 13.07 -0.42
CA VAL A 301 -3.71 11.96 0.36
C VAL A 301 -4.35 10.95 -0.60
N TRP A 302 -3.97 9.68 -0.47
CA TRP A 302 -4.52 8.59 -1.26
C TRP A 302 -5.30 7.61 -0.38
N ALA A 303 -6.46 7.18 -0.86
CA ALA A 303 -7.34 6.30 -0.08
C ALA A 303 -6.65 5.00 0.38
N PRO A 304 -5.88 4.28 -0.47
CA PRO A 304 -5.23 3.03 -0.05
C PRO A 304 -4.23 3.21 1.10
N THR A 305 -3.39 4.25 1.04
CA THR A 305 -2.39 4.52 2.09
C THR A 305 -3.04 5.01 3.36
N GLN A 306 -4.10 5.84 3.25
CA GLN A 306 -4.87 6.29 4.40
C GLN A 306 -5.55 5.10 5.10
N HIS A 307 -6.15 4.19 4.33
CA HIS A 307 -6.78 2.98 4.88
C HIS A 307 -5.77 2.09 5.61
N LEU A 308 -4.65 1.75 4.98
CA LEU A 308 -3.62 0.91 5.59
C LEU A 308 -2.97 1.57 6.81
N PHE A 309 -2.79 2.89 6.80
CA PHE A 309 -2.31 3.63 7.96
C PHE A 309 -3.30 3.53 9.12
N ILE A 310 -4.58 3.82 8.90
CA ILE A 310 -5.65 3.71 9.91
C ILE A 310 -5.73 2.27 10.44
N GLU A 311 -5.71 1.28 9.57
CA GLU A 311 -5.81 -0.13 9.96
C GLU A 311 -4.59 -0.58 10.79
N SER A 312 -3.40 -0.07 10.47
CA SER A 312 -2.18 -0.30 11.27
C SER A 312 -2.34 0.21 12.70
N LEU A 313 -2.90 1.42 12.86
CA LEU A 313 -3.18 1.99 14.18
C LEU A 313 -4.26 1.19 14.93
N LEU A 314 -5.32 0.74 14.26
CA LEU A 314 -6.39 -0.05 14.88
C LEU A 314 -5.91 -1.43 15.33
N ARG A 315 -5.13 -2.11 14.49
CA ARG A 315 -4.61 -3.46 14.78
C ARG A 315 -3.53 -3.47 15.85
N SER A 316 -2.97 -2.32 16.23
CA SER A 316 -2.00 -2.19 17.32
C SER A 316 -2.50 -2.70 18.68
N GLN A 317 -3.81 -2.92 18.83
CA GLN A 317 -4.39 -3.54 20.02
C GLN A 317 -3.97 -5.00 20.18
N HIS A 318 -3.38 -5.29 21.35
CA HIS A 318 -3.04 -6.64 21.75
C HIS A 318 -3.90 -7.05 22.95
N SER A 319 -4.72 -8.10 22.79
CA SER A 319 -5.66 -8.58 23.81
C SER A 319 -5.00 -9.23 25.03
N VAL A 320 -3.70 -9.53 24.98
CA VAL A 320 -2.97 -10.32 26.00
C VAL A 320 -1.86 -9.53 26.73
N LEU A 321 -1.83 -8.19 26.67
CA LEU A 321 -0.74 -7.42 27.28
C LEU A 321 -1.11 -6.74 28.61
N ARG A 322 -0.07 -6.47 29.42
CA ARG A 322 -0.14 -5.70 30.69
C ARG A 322 -0.83 -4.35 30.46
N GLN A 323 -1.46 -3.81 31.51
CA GLN A 323 -2.28 -2.59 31.49
C GLN A 323 -1.66 -1.39 30.74
N ALA A 324 -0.35 -1.14 30.89
CA ALA A 324 0.33 -0.05 30.18
C ALA A 324 0.29 -0.19 28.64
N ARG A 325 0.28 -1.41 28.11
CA ARG A 325 0.18 -1.64 26.65
C ARG A 325 -1.27 -1.54 26.15
N MET A 326 -2.25 -1.73 27.04
CA MET A 326 -3.66 -1.44 26.71
C MET A 326 -3.88 0.06 26.52
N PHE A 327 -3.21 0.90 27.31
CA PHE A 327 -3.28 2.36 27.18
C PHE A 327 -2.82 2.82 25.78
N TRP A 328 -1.62 2.44 25.35
CA TRP A 328 -1.11 2.82 24.03
C TRP A 328 -1.98 2.27 22.88
N GLY A 329 -2.49 1.04 23.02
CA GLY A 329 -3.46 0.50 22.05
C GLY A 329 -4.76 1.31 21.98
N ALA A 330 -5.22 1.88 23.09
CA ALA A 330 -6.37 2.79 23.11
C ALA A 330 -6.06 4.15 22.48
N CYS A 331 -4.89 4.73 22.75
CA CYS A 331 -4.43 5.97 22.11
C CYS A 331 -4.32 5.83 20.59
N MET A 332 -3.68 4.76 20.12
CA MET A 332 -3.57 4.44 18.70
C MET A 332 -4.95 4.24 18.05
N ARG A 333 -5.89 3.58 18.75
CA ARG A 333 -7.27 3.45 18.28
C ARG A 333 -7.97 4.80 18.16
N ALA A 334 -7.79 5.69 19.13
CA ALA A 334 -8.39 7.02 19.10
C ALA A 334 -7.87 7.83 17.91
N ARG A 335 -6.55 7.80 17.66
CA ARG A 335 -5.93 8.41 16.47
C ARG A 335 -6.44 7.81 15.17
N ALA A 336 -6.61 6.49 15.12
CA ALA A 336 -7.15 5.83 13.93
C ALA A 336 -8.57 6.30 13.60
N PHE A 337 -9.43 6.47 14.62
CA PHE A 337 -10.78 6.98 14.41
C PHE A 337 -10.81 8.47 14.03
N ASP A 338 -9.92 9.28 14.60
CA ASP A 338 -9.78 10.68 14.20
C ASP A 338 -9.40 10.77 12.70
N GLU A 339 -8.37 10.04 12.28
CA GLU A 339 -7.93 9.98 10.88
C GLU A 339 -8.98 9.39 9.92
N ALA A 340 -9.75 8.39 10.39
CA ALA A 340 -10.88 7.87 9.63
C ALA A 340 -11.97 8.93 9.44
N ASN A 341 -12.35 9.66 10.49
CA ASN A 341 -13.34 10.72 10.40
C ASN A 341 -12.85 11.88 9.52
N LYS A 342 -11.58 12.31 9.63
CA LYS A 342 -10.99 13.34 8.74
C LYS A 342 -11.12 12.97 7.27
N PHE A 343 -10.75 11.74 6.92
CA PHE A 343 -10.83 11.29 5.53
C PHE A 343 -12.27 11.12 5.04
N ILE A 344 -13.18 10.56 5.87
CA ILE A 344 -14.61 10.47 5.56
C ILE A 344 -15.19 11.88 5.33
N SER A 345 -14.90 12.85 6.21
CA SER A 345 -15.34 14.24 6.10
C SER A 345 -14.82 14.90 4.82
N THR A 346 -13.55 14.66 4.48
CA THR A 346 -12.92 15.19 3.27
C THR A 346 -13.63 14.69 2.02
N VAL A 347 -13.87 13.38 1.91
CA VAL A 347 -14.60 12.81 0.77
C VAL A 347 -16.05 13.27 0.75
N PHE A 348 -16.71 13.33 1.91
CA PHE A 348 -18.08 13.85 2.04
C PHE A 348 -18.19 15.29 1.54
N ASN A 349 -17.28 16.17 1.95
CA ASN A 349 -17.29 17.57 1.55
C ASN A 349 -17.04 17.72 0.04
N GLY A 350 -16.12 16.94 -0.53
CA GLY A 350 -15.88 16.98 -1.98
C GLY A 350 -17.12 16.61 -2.81
N LEU A 351 -17.97 15.71 -2.30
CA LEU A 351 -19.18 15.28 -3.00
C LEU A 351 -20.40 16.16 -2.71
N PHE A 352 -20.62 16.55 -1.45
CA PHE A 352 -21.87 17.19 -1.02
C PHE A 352 -21.73 18.68 -0.70
N ASN A 353 -20.54 19.14 -0.33
CA ASN A 353 -20.27 20.53 0.03
C ASN A 353 -19.06 21.08 -0.74
N PRO A 354 -18.97 20.90 -2.07
CA PRO A 354 -17.81 21.39 -2.81
C PRO A 354 -17.70 22.90 -2.66
N LYS A 355 -16.48 23.40 -2.45
CA LYS A 355 -16.24 24.84 -2.44
C LYS A 355 -16.64 25.46 -3.79
N GLU A 356 -17.03 26.73 -3.74
CA GLU A 356 -17.36 27.50 -4.95
C GLU A 356 -16.23 27.40 -5.98
N GLY A 357 -16.59 27.06 -7.21
CA GLY A 357 -15.63 26.83 -8.31
C GLY A 357 -15.02 25.43 -8.36
N MET A 358 -15.36 24.51 -7.45
CA MET A 358 -14.94 23.10 -7.52
C MET A 358 -16.11 22.21 -7.98
N PRO A 359 -15.86 21.23 -8.87
CA PRO A 359 -16.86 20.21 -9.19
C PRO A 359 -17.19 19.36 -7.95
N ALA A 360 -18.46 18.97 -7.81
CA ALA A 360 -18.89 17.97 -6.84
C ALA A 360 -18.41 16.59 -7.31
N GLY A 361 -17.70 15.84 -6.47
CA GLY A 361 -17.20 14.54 -6.89
C GLY A 361 -16.48 13.74 -5.82
N VAL A 362 -16.25 12.47 -6.15
CA VAL A 362 -15.33 11.61 -5.41
C VAL A 362 -14.07 11.46 -6.24
N TRP A 363 -12.91 11.79 -5.66
CA TRP A 363 -11.66 11.95 -6.39
C TRP A 363 -10.70 10.79 -6.17
N GLU A 364 -9.80 10.58 -7.12
CA GLU A 364 -8.67 9.64 -7.03
C GLU A 364 -7.81 9.90 -5.78
N LYS A 365 -7.54 11.18 -5.50
CA LYS A 365 -6.66 11.70 -4.45
C LYS A 365 -7.13 13.07 -3.98
N TYR A 366 -6.78 13.45 -2.75
CA TYR A 366 -7.25 14.68 -2.09
C TYR A 366 -6.09 15.52 -1.56
N ASP A 367 -6.34 16.81 -1.29
CA ASP A 367 -5.37 17.74 -0.73
C ASP A 367 -5.39 17.71 0.82
N ALA A 368 -4.29 17.25 1.44
CA ALA A 368 -4.17 17.09 2.90
C ALA A 368 -4.35 18.38 3.69
N ARG A 369 -4.14 19.54 3.04
CA ARG A 369 -4.11 20.85 3.72
C ARG A 369 -5.48 21.34 4.15
N SER A 370 -6.56 20.74 3.66
CA SER A 370 -7.92 21.19 3.90
C SER A 370 -8.90 20.00 3.92
N PRO A 371 -9.92 20.01 4.78
CA PRO A 371 -10.96 18.98 4.79
C PRO A 371 -12.10 19.28 3.79
N ASP A 372 -11.93 20.27 2.90
CA ASP A 372 -12.97 20.74 1.97
C ASP A 372 -13.24 19.80 0.78
N GLY A 373 -12.51 18.68 0.70
CA GLY A 373 -12.66 17.71 -0.37
C GLY A 373 -12.06 18.14 -1.70
N LYS A 374 -11.17 19.14 -1.69
CA LYS A 374 -10.41 19.55 -2.86
C LYS A 374 -9.62 18.37 -3.44
N PRO A 375 -9.71 18.12 -4.75
CA PRO A 375 -8.90 17.10 -5.39
C PRO A 375 -7.41 17.44 -5.31
N GLY A 376 -6.58 16.40 -5.12
CA GLY A 376 -5.14 16.51 -5.23
C GLY A 376 -4.68 16.72 -6.69
N GLY A 377 -3.37 16.81 -6.90
CA GLY A 377 -2.79 17.09 -8.21
C GLY A 377 -1.39 16.50 -8.40
N GLY A 378 -0.60 17.07 -9.31
CA GLY A 378 0.77 16.63 -9.57
C GLY A 378 0.87 15.34 -10.39
N GLY A 379 2.11 14.95 -10.71
CA GLY A 379 2.41 13.79 -11.56
C GLY A 379 2.17 14.03 -13.05
N GLU A 380 1.92 12.94 -13.79
CA GLU A 380 1.91 12.94 -15.26
C GLU A 380 0.52 13.21 -15.88
N TYR A 381 -0.54 13.19 -15.08
CA TYR A 381 -1.92 13.36 -15.58
C TYR A 381 -2.83 14.06 -14.56
N VAL A 382 -3.96 14.57 -15.05
CA VAL A 382 -4.97 15.26 -14.23
C VAL A 382 -5.71 14.30 -13.29
N VAL A 383 -6.15 14.79 -12.14
CA VAL A 383 -6.93 13.99 -11.18
C VAL A 383 -8.20 13.39 -11.80
N GLN A 384 -8.55 12.16 -11.39
CA GLN A 384 -9.69 11.41 -11.92
C GLN A 384 -10.90 11.38 -10.96
N GLU A 385 -12.11 11.31 -11.50
CA GLU A 385 -13.39 11.27 -10.77
C GLU A 385 -13.95 9.83 -10.64
N GLY A 386 -14.76 9.58 -9.60
CA GLY A 386 -15.53 8.35 -9.37
C GLY A 386 -14.77 7.19 -8.74
N PHE A 387 -13.54 7.43 -8.29
CA PHE A 387 -12.49 6.43 -8.21
C PHE A 387 -12.76 5.22 -7.29
N GLY A 388 -12.52 4.00 -7.82
CA GLY A 388 -12.90 2.73 -7.18
C GLY A 388 -12.33 2.51 -5.77
N TRP A 389 -11.03 2.77 -5.55
CA TRP A 389 -10.45 2.62 -4.20
C TRP A 389 -11.01 3.64 -3.21
N THR A 390 -11.41 4.83 -3.66
CA THR A 390 -11.87 5.90 -2.75
C THR A 390 -13.23 5.50 -2.24
N ASN A 391 -14.09 5.04 -3.16
CA ASN A 391 -15.39 4.48 -2.83
C ASN A 391 -15.24 3.30 -1.86
N GLY A 392 -14.36 2.34 -2.17
CA GLY A 392 -14.11 1.15 -1.36
C GLY A 392 -13.66 1.48 0.07
N VAL A 393 -12.61 2.29 0.18
CA VAL A 393 -12.02 2.69 1.47
C VAL A 393 -13.01 3.47 2.32
N VAL A 394 -13.70 4.46 1.76
CA VAL A 394 -14.64 5.28 2.55
C VAL A 394 -15.81 4.45 3.04
N MET A 395 -16.33 3.51 2.24
CA MET A 395 -17.37 2.58 2.70
C MET A 395 -16.88 1.71 3.85
N ASP A 396 -15.65 1.18 3.77
CA ASP A 396 -15.09 0.37 4.84
C ASP A 396 -14.83 1.19 6.11
N LEU A 397 -14.26 2.39 5.98
CA LEU A 397 -14.03 3.31 7.10
C LEU A 397 -15.35 3.71 7.77
N ILE A 398 -16.42 4.01 7.03
CA ILE A 398 -17.75 4.30 7.59
C ILE A 398 -18.27 3.11 8.39
N ASN A 399 -18.15 1.91 7.83
CA ASN A 399 -18.56 0.68 8.52
C ASN A 399 -17.73 0.46 9.79
N LEU A 400 -16.43 0.76 9.74
CA LEU A 400 -15.50 0.64 10.85
C LEU A 400 -15.81 1.61 11.99
N VAL A 401 -16.08 2.89 11.69
CA VAL A 401 -16.45 3.89 12.70
C VAL A 401 -17.85 3.66 13.26
N SER A 402 -18.79 3.12 12.46
CA SER A 402 -20.19 2.95 12.88
C SER A 402 -20.41 1.67 13.70
N ARG A 403 -19.64 0.60 13.47
CA ARG A 403 -19.70 -0.62 14.32
C ARG A 403 -19.15 -0.40 15.73
N ASN A 404 -18.37 0.66 15.91
CA ASN A 404 -17.63 0.95 17.13
C ASN A 404 -18.13 2.24 17.78
N ASP A 405 -19.43 2.56 17.67
CA ASP A 405 -20.08 3.67 18.39
C ASP A 405 -19.45 3.79 19.77
N LEU A 406 -18.63 4.82 19.90
CA LEU A 406 -17.84 5.08 21.08
C LEU A 406 -18.82 5.21 22.26
N PRO A 407 -18.71 4.40 23.33
CA PRO A 407 -19.45 4.67 24.55
C PRO A 407 -18.78 5.87 25.25
N TRP A 408 -18.92 7.04 24.67
CA TRP A 408 -18.61 8.32 25.31
C TRP A 408 -19.88 9.09 25.69
N SER A 409 -21.08 8.50 25.50
CA SER A 409 -22.36 9.12 25.83
C SER A 409 -23.10 8.52 27.03
N THR A 410 -22.56 7.55 27.76
CA THR A 410 -23.20 7.02 28.98
C THR A 410 -22.21 6.79 30.13
N GLY A 411 -21.91 7.87 30.84
CA GLY A 411 -21.65 7.90 32.29
C GLY A 411 -20.62 6.95 32.90
N ALA A 412 -19.37 7.38 33.03
CA ALA A 412 -18.55 7.18 34.23
C ALA A 412 -17.40 8.21 34.26
N VAL A 413 -17.30 8.94 35.38
CA VAL A 413 -16.39 10.05 35.64
C VAL A 413 -15.01 9.52 36.08
N TRP A 414 -13.97 10.35 35.88
CA TRP A 414 -12.63 10.39 36.50
C TRP A 414 -11.44 9.88 35.66
N LEU A 415 -10.87 10.77 34.85
CA LEU A 415 -9.43 11.09 34.81
C LEU A 415 -9.24 12.41 34.06
N THR A 416 -9.35 13.50 34.81
CA THR A 416 -9.05 14.87 34.42
C THR A 416 -7.53 15.06 34.25
N SER A 417 -7.07 15.29 33.00
CA SER A 417 -6.03 16.29 32.63
C SER A 417 -5.43 16.07 31.22
N LEU A 418 -6.22 15.65 30.23
CA LEU A 418 -5.87 15.75 28.81
C LEU A 418 -7.14 16.16 28.07
N ILE A 419 -7.49 17.44 28.21
CA ILE A 419 -8.51 18.09 27.40
C ILE A 419 -7.90 18.22 25.99
N ILE A 420 -8.28 17.31 25.09
CA ILE A 420 -8.26 17.60 23.66
C ILE A 420 -9.50 18.48 23.44
N GLU A 421 -9.31 19.79 23.61
CA GLU A 421 -10.24 20.80 23.11
C GLU A 421 -10.05 20.87 21.60
N ASP A 422 -10.74 20.01 20.86
CA ASP A 422 -10.96 20.23 19.44
C ASP A 422 -12.32 19.69 19.03
N GLN A 423 -13.09 20.55 18.35
CA GLN A 423 -14.40 20.25 17.84
C GLN A 423 -14.31 19.16 16.77
N ILE A 424 -14.59 17.91 17.16
CA ILE A 424 -14.75 16.79 16.24
C ILE A 424 -16.04 17.04 15.45
N PHE A 425 -15.92 17.60 14.25
CA PHE A 425 -16.98 17.56 13.25
C PHE A 425 -17.10 16.14 12.69
N ALA A 426 -17.61 15.21 13.50
CA ALA A 426 -17.99 13.90 13.01
C ALA A 426 -19.15 14.08 12.02
N VAL A 427 -19.00 13.54 10.80
CA VAL A 427 -20.12 13.45 9.85
C VAL A 427 -21.27 12.72 10.55
N PRO A 428 -22.45 13.36 10.76
CA PRO A 428 -23.57 12.73 11.44
C PRO A 428 -23.94 11.39 10.79
N ALA A 429 -24.45 10.43 11.57
CA ALA A 429 -24.81 9.10 11.07
C ALA A 429 -25.74 9.14 9.84
N VAL A 430 -26.66 10.13 9.80
CA VAL A 430 -27.55 10.38 8.65
C VAL A 430 -26.76 10.70 7.38
N ASN A 431 -25.70 11.50 7.48
CA ASN A 431 -24.84 11.90 6.37
C ASN A 431 -23.93 10.75 5.91
N ARG A 432 -23.53 9.85 6.82
CA ARG A 432 -22.79 8.63 6.47
C ARG A 432 -23.62 7.67 5.63
N SER A 433 -24.89 7.46 5.99
CA SER A 433 -25.84 6.64 5.21
C SER A 433 -26.07 7.24 3.81
N GLN A 434 -26.18 8.57 3.70
CA GLN A 434 -26.30 9.24 2.39
C GLN A 434 -25.05 9.04 1.53
N LEU A 435 -23.85 9.13 2.11
CA LEU A 435 -22.60 8.87 1.40
C LEU A 435 -22.54 7.42 0.89
N ILE A 436 -22.86 6.42 1.71
CA ILE A 436 -22.94 5.02 1.27
C ILE A 436 -23.93 4.87 0.10
N CYS A 437 -25.14 5.42 0.21
CA CYS A 437 -26.14 5.32 -0.84
C CYS A 437 -25.62 5.90 -2.17
N ARG A 438 -24.96 7.06 -2.15
CA ARG A 438 -24.36 7.66 -3.37
C ARG A 438 -23.20 6.84 -3.92
N LEU A 439 -22.32 6.35 -3.05
CA LEU A 439 -21.17 5.54 -3.46
C LEU A 439 -21.63 4.25 -4.14
N VAL A 440 -22.59 3.53 -3.56
CA VAL A 440 -23.11 2.24 -4.10
C VAL A 440 -23.88 2.40 -5.41
N HIS A 441 -24.57 3.52 -5.62
CA HIS A 441 -25.34 3.78 -6.84
C HIS A 441 -24.58 4.61 -7.87
N SER A 442 -23.30 4.93 -7.61
CA SER A 442 -22.48 5.62 -8.59
C SER A 442 -22.20 4.69 -9.78
N PRO A 443 -22.58 5.07 -11.02
CA PRO A 443 -22.29 4.29 -12.21
C PRO A 443 -20.77 4.14 -12.47
N LEU A 444 -19.93 4.82 -11.68
CA LEU A 444 -18.48 4.82 -11.75
C LEU A 444 -17.78 3.72 -10.92
N ILE A 445 -18.48 2.95 -10.08
CA ILE A 445 -17.87 1.82 -9.33
C ILE A 445 -17.25 0.77 -10.27
N LEU A 446 -17.75 0.66 -11.51
CA LEU A 446 -17.36 -0.39 -12.46
C LEU A 446 -16.63 0.11 -13.72
N THR A 447 -16.42 1.43 -13.89
CA THR A 447 -15.99 1.98 -15.20
C THR A 447 -14.54 2.46 -15.30
N ASN A 448 -13.76 2.49 -14.22
CA ASN A 448 -12.32 2.86 -14.31
C ASN A 448 -11.37 1.69 -14.61
N LEU A 449 -11.87 0.56 -15.12
CA LEU A 449 -11.05 -0.39 -15.89
C LEU A 449 -10.81 0.07 -17.34
N ARG A 450 -11.36 1.22 -17.75
CA ARG A 450 -10.92 1.88 -18.99
C ARG A 450 -9.62 2.62 -18.73
N THR A 451 -8.54 1.95 -19.10
CA THR A 451 -7.21 2.51 -19.29
C THR A 451 -7.26 3.86 -20.01
N ASN A 452 -6.55 4.82 -19.40
CA ASN A 452 -6.29 6.16 -19.88
C ASN A 452 -5.73 6.15 -21.32
N HIS A 453 -6.51 6.67 -22.26
CA HIS A 453 -6.01 7.17 -23.54
C HIS A 453 -6.70 8.50 -23.85
N THR A 454 -6.00 9.59 -23.55
CA THR A 454 -6.00 10.82 -24.35
C THR A 454 -4.58 11.33 -24.41
#